data_AF-A0A497T2G6-F1
#
_entry.id   AF-A0A497T2G6-F1
#
_cell.length_a   1.000
_cell.length_b   1.000
_cell.length_c   1.000
_cell.angle_alpha   90.00
_cell.angle_beta   90.00
_cell.angle_gamma   90.00
#
_symmetry.space_group_name_H-M   'P 1'
#
loop_
_entity.id
_entity.type
_entity.pdbx_description
1 polymer ?
#
loop_
_entity_poly.entity_id
_entity_poly.type
_entity_poly.pdbx_seq_one_letter_code
_entity_poly.pdbx_strand_id
1 'polypeptide(L)'
;MKGEWYIVAAVLFSFSLLTLFNIFESYSRIDYTSVLKNDEDLIFLNLVEEINKIEKNSENKINLAGDIEDLFDIFDECLSGKGYYIGYNFTVISKNKINYALTIGRKNMLIKNY
;
A
#
# COMPACT_ATOMS: atom_id res chain seq x y z
N MET A 1 2.97 -49.79 36.41
CA MET A 1 2.49 -49.92 35.02
C MET A 1 1.40 -48.93 34.58
N LYS A 2 0.60 -48.27 35.45
CA LYS A 2 -0.32 -47.18 34.99
C LYS A 2 0.29 -45.77 35.04
N GLY A 3 1.23 -45.52 35.96
CA GLY A 3 1.89 -44.21 36.10
C GLY A 3 2.92 -43.89 35.01
N GLU A 4 3.55 -44.91 34.43
CA GLU A 4 4.53 -44.73 33.32
C GLU A 4 3.85 -44.17 32.07
N TRP A 5 2.64 -44.62 31.75
CA TRP A 5 1.85 -44.07 30.65
C TRP A 5 1.43 -42.61 30.87
N TYR A 6 1.25 -42.18 32.12
CA TYR A 6 0.96 -40.78 32.43
C TYR A 6 2.16 -39.88 32.14
N ILE A 7 3.37 -40.35 32.47
CA ILE A 7 4.62 -39.63 32.19
C ILE A 7 4.83 -39.54 30.67
N VAL A 8 4.62 -40.64 29.95
CA VAL A 8 4.71 -40.65 28.47
C VAL A 8 3.70 -39.68 27.84
N ALA A 9 2.46 -39.66 28.33
CA ALA A 9 1.43 -38.73 27.84
C ALA A 9 1.78 -37.27 28.13
N ALA A 10 2.32 -36.96 29.32
CA ALA A 10 2.75 -35.62 29.67
C ALA A 10 3.89 -35.12 28.77
N VAL A 11 4.88 -35.97 28.47
CA VAL A 11 6.00 -35.64 27.57
C VAL A 11 5.51 -35.36 26.16
N LEU A 12 4.61 -36.19 25.62
CA LEU A 12 4.04 -35.98 24.30
C LEU A 12 3.22 -34.69 24.22
N PHE A 13 2.45 -34.38 25.26
CA PHE A 13 1.68 -33.14 25.34
C PHE A 13 2.57 -31.90 25.43
N SER A 14 3.66 -31.95 26.21
CA SER A 14 4.63 -30.84 26.25
C SER A 14 5.31 -30.63 24.90
N PHE A 15 5.64 -31.71 24.18
CA PHE A 15 6.27 -31.61 22.87
C PHE A 15 5.32 -31.04 21.80
N SER A 16 4.05 -31.45 21.80
CA SER A 16 3.05 -30.89 20.88
C SER A 16 2.79 -29.42 21.18
N LEU A 17 2.73 -29.03 22.45
CA LEU A 17 2.55 -27.64 22.87
C LEU A 17 3.75 -26.77 22.44
N LEU A 18 4.97 -27.26 22.64
CA LEU A 18 6.20 -26.58 22.19
C LEU A 18 6.23 -26.41 20.66
N THR A 19 5.83 -27.44 19.93
CA THR A 19 5.77 -27.41 18.46
C THR A 19 4.74 -26.38 17.99
N LEU A 20 3.57 -26.33 18.63
CA LEU A 20 2.53 -25.36 18.33
C LEU A 20 3.02 -23.94 18.59
N PHE A 21 3.64 -23.67 19.75
CA PHE A 21 4.24 -22.36 20.03
C PHE A 21 5.31 -21.95 19.02
N ASN A 22 6.19 -22.86 18.62
CA ASN A 22 7.23 -22.56 17.61
C ASN A 22 6.62 -22.27 16.23
N ILE A 23 5.53 -22.96 15.86
CA ILE A 23 4.80 -22.66 14.63
C ILE A 23 4.21 -21.25 14.71
N PHE A 24 3.49 -20.92 15.78
CA PHE A 24 2.93 -19.57 15.97
C PHE A 24 4.01 -18.48 16.05
N GLU A 25 5.14 -18.74 16.73
CA GLU A 25 6.27 -17.81 16.78
C GLU A 25 6.86 -17.61 15.37
N SER A 26 7.04 -18.70 14.61
CA SER A 26 7.50 -18.64 13.22
C SER A 26 6.56 -17.79 12.36
N TYR A 27 5.24 -18.00 12.46
CA TYR A 27 4.24 -17.17 11.76
C TYR A 27 4.23 -15.72 12.26
N SER A 28 4.48 -15.46 13.54
CA SER A 28 4.57 -14.09 14.09
C SER A 28 5.84 -13.34 13.67
N ARG A 29 6.92 -14.09 13.35
CA ARG A 29 8.17 -13.56 12.78
C ARG A 29 8.12 -13.44 11.27
N ILE A 30 7.07 -13.91 10.60
CA ILE A 30 6.79 -13.53 9.22
C ILE A 30 6.49 -12.05 9.26
N ASP A 31 7.37 -11.29 8.61
CA ASP A 31 7.32 -9.85 8.52
C ASP A 31 6.07 -9.41 7.73
N TYR A 32 4.95 -9.25 8.44
CA TYR A 32 3.71 -8.71 7.88
C TYR A 32 3.83 -7.23 7.51
N THR A 33 5.01 -6.61 7.62
CA THR A 33 5.24 -5.25 7.09
C THR A 33 5.08 -5.18 5.57
N SER A 34 5.20 -6.30 4.86
CA SER A 34 4.83 -6.38 3.43
C SER A 34 3.32 -6.30 3.15
N VAL A 35 2.48 -6.43 4.18
CA VAL A 35 1.02 -6.26 4.15
C VAL A 35 0.58 -5.10 5.07
N LEU A 36 1.50 -4.21 5.44
CA LEU A 36 1.09 -2.87 5.85
C LEU A 36 0.74 -2.15 4.55
N LYS A 37 -0.56 -1.94 4.29
CA LYS A 37 -1.00 -0.93 3.32
C LYS A 37 -0.25 0.35 3.66
N ASN A 38 0.78 0.67 2.87
CA ASN A 38 1.50 1.90 3.07
C ASN A 38 0.50 3.02 2.75
N ASP A 39 0.45 4.08 3.55
CA ASP A 39 -0.46 5.21 3.26
C ASP A 39 -0.26 5.71 1.82
N GLU A 40 0.97 5.59 1.32
CA GLU A 40 1.40 5.88 -0.05
C GLU A 40 0.67 5.00 -1.09
N ASP A 41 0.49 3.71 -0.83
CA ASP A 41 -0.24 2.78 -1.72
C ASP A 41 -1.73 3.13 -1.76
N LEU A 42 -2.29 3.54 -0.62
CA LEU A 42 -3.70 3.94 -0.54
C LEU A 42 -3.94 5.27 -1.26
N ILE A 43 -3.02 6.22 -1.11
CA ILE A 43 -3.01 7.48 -1.88
C ILE A 43 -2.89 7.18 -3.38
N PHE A 44 -1.99 6.27 -3.76
CA PHE A 44 -1.78 5.86 -5.15
C PHE A 44 -3.06 5.29 -5.77
N LEU A 45 -3.68 4.33 -5.08
CA LEU A 45 -4.92 3.70 -5.55
C LEU A 45 -6.06 4.70 -5.71
N ASN A 46 -6.24 5.62 -4.75
CA ASN A 46 -7.27 6.64 -4.84
C ASN A 46 -7.06 7.60 -6.02
N LEU A 47 -5.81 8.02 -6.25
CA LEU A 47 -5.46 8.87 -7.40
C LEU A 47 -5.74 8.15 -8.73
N VAL A 48 -5.34 6.88 -8.84
CA VAL A 48 -5.59 6.06 -10.04
C VAL A 48 -7.09 5.89 -10.28
N GLU A 49 -7.88 5.67 -9.23
CA GLU A 49 -9.33 5.55 -9.35
C GLU A 49 -9.98 6.83 -9.89
N GLU A 50 -9.58 7.99 -9.38
CA GLU A 50 -10.12 9.27 -9.84
C GLU A 50 -9.66 9.63 -11.26
N ILE A 51 -8.40 9.37 -11.62
CA ILE A 51 -7.93 9.53 -13.01
C ILE A 51 -8.77 8.67 -13.97
N ASN A 52 -9.06 7.43 -13.60
CA ASN A 52 -9.90 6.53 -14.41
C ASN A 52 -11.36 7.03 -14.52
N LYS A 53 -11.90 7.69 -13.48
CA LYS A 53 -13.23 8.30 -13.53
C LYS A 53 -13.25 9.49 -14.49
N ILE A 54 -12.25 10.37 -14.42
CA ILE A 54 -12.11 11.52 -15.32
C ILE A 54 -11.95 11.04 -16.76
N GLU A 55 -11.11 10.03 -17.00
CA GLU A 55 -10.90 9.43 -18.33
C GLU A 55 -12.18 8.85 -18.94
N LYS A 56 -13.05 8.26 -18.12
CA LYS A 56 -14.33 7.70 -18.58
C LYS A 56 -15.38 8.77 -18.87
N ASN A 57 -15.38 9.86 -18.11
CA ASN A 57 -16.41 10.89 -18.17
C ASN A 57 -16.07 12.04 -19.13
N SER A 58 -14.81 12.18 -19.55
CA SER A 58 -14.42 13.30 -20.40
C SER A 58 -14.83 13.10 -21.86
N GLU A 59 -15.65 14.01 -22.36
CA GLU A 59 -16.07 14.03 -23.77
C GLU A 59 -15.10 14.82 -24.67
N ASN A 60 -14.06 15.48 -24.12
CA ASN A 60 -13.19 16.34 -24.92
C ASN A 60 -11.74 16.35 -24.43
N LYS A 61 -10.79 16.21 -25.36
CA LYS A 61 -9.36 16.00 -25.04
C LYS A 61 -8.73 17.19 -24.29
N ILE A 62 -9.21 18.41 -24.55
CA ILE A 62 -8.74 19.64 -23.91
C ILE A 62 -9.24 19.72 -22.46
N ASN A 63 -10.48 19.30 -22.21
CA ASN A 63 -11.05 19.28 -20.87
C ASN A 63 -10.33 18.23 -20.00
N LEU A 64 -10.05 17.05 -20.57
CA LEU A 64 -9.35 15.98 -19.86
C LEU A 64 -8.00 16.41 -19.26
N ALA A 65 -7.22 17.23 -19.96
CA ALA A 65 -5.93 17.70 -19.45
C ALA A 65 -6.11 18.65 -18.25
N GLY A 66 -7.04 19.60 -18.36
CA GLY A 66 -7.36 20.52 -17.25
C GLY A 66 -7.97 19.80 -16.05
N ASP A 67 -8.90 18.88 -16.27
CA ASP A 67 -9.54 18.09 -15.21
C ASP A 67 -8.51 17.28 -14.40
N ILE A 68 -7.45 16.80 -15.05
CA ILE A 68 -6.35 16.06 -14.40
C ILE A 68 -5.41 17.00 -13.65
N GLU A 69 -5.09 18.17 -14.20
CA GLU A 69 -4.29 19.18 -13.50
C GLU A 69 -5.00 19.65 -12.22
N ASP A 70 -6.29 19.99 -12.32
CA ASP A 70 -7.12 20.40 -11.18
C ASP A 70 -7.15 19.30 -10.10
N LEU A 71 -7.25 18.03 -10.52
CA LEU A 71 -7.18 16.90 -9.59
C LEU A 71 -5.84 16.84 -8.86
N PHE A 72 -4.73 16.98 -9.57
CA PHE A 72 -3.41 16.93 -8.94
C PHE A 72 -3.17 18.11 -8.00
N ASP A 73 -3.65 19.31 -8.34
CA ASP A 73 -3.56 20.49 -7.48
C ASP A 73 -4.32 20.28 -6.16
N ILE A 74 -5.56 19.75 -6.22
CA ILE A 74 -6.37 19.44 -5.03
C ILE A 74 -5.67 18.40 -4.15
N PHE A 75 -5.11 17.35 -4.76
CA PHE A 75 -4.44 16.29 -4.03
C PHE A 75 -3.12 16.77 -3.41
N ASP A 76 -2.33 17.60 -4.12
CA ASP A 76 -1.09 18.15 -3.57
C ASP A 76 -1.38 19.09 -2.40
N GLU A 77 -2.41 19.94 -2.47
CA GLU A 77 -2.84 20.76 -1.33
C GLU A 77 -3.26 19.90 -0.12
N CYS A 78 -4.08 18.86 -0.35
CA CYS A 78 -4.56 17.98 0.72
C CYS A 78 -3.45 17.12 1.35
N LEU A 79 -2.45 16.72 0.58
CA LEU A 79 -1.42 15.75 0.99
C LEU A 79 -0.13 16.41 1.44
N SER A 80 0.19 17.60 0.91
CA SER A 80 1.29 18.42 1.40
C SER A 80 1.12 18.78 2.88
N GLY A 81 -0.10 19.08 3.31
CA GLY A 81 -0.46 19.30 4.72
C GLY A 81 -0.27 18.06 5.61
N LYS A 82 -0.22 16.86 5.01
CA LYS A 82 0.02 15.58 5.69
C LYS A 82 1.47 15.10 5.58
N GLY A 83 2.36 15.88 4.97
CA GLY A 83 3.78 15.55 4.83
C GLY A 83 4.12 14.62 3.66
N TYR A 84 3.20 14.44 2.72
CA TYR A 84 3.42 13.69 1.49
C TYR A 84 3.76 14.64 0.33
N TYR A 85 4.41 14.10 -0.71
CA TYR A 85 4.60 14.77 -1.99
C TYR A 85 4.10 13.87 -3.11
N ILE A 86 3.57 14.48 -4.16
CA ILE A 86 3.16 13.78 -5.39
C ILE A 86 3.98 14.35 -6.54
N GLY A 87 4.84 13.53 -7.13
CA GLY A 87 5.45 13.82 -8.42
C GLY A 87 4.62 13.18 -9.51
N TYR A 88 4.10 13.97 -10.45
CA TYR A 88 3.31 13.46 -11.57
C TYR A 88 3.81 14.03 -12.90
N ASN A 89 3.69 13.21 -13.94
CA ASN A 89 3.86 13.61 -15.32
C ASN A 89 2.81 12.87 -16.14
N PHE A 90 2.00 13.59 -16.92
CA PHE A 90 0.97 12.97 -17.74
C PHE A 90 1.00 13.50 -19.16
N THR A 91 0.55 12.65 -20.08
CA THR A 91 0.40 12.96 -21.50
C THR A 91 -0.93 12.41 -22.00
N VAL A 92 -1.74 13.27 -22.60
CA VAL A 92 -3.05 12.87 -23.13
C VAL A 92 -2.88 12.31 -24.55
N ILE A 93 -3.04 11.00 -24.69
CA ILE A 93 -2.86 10.30 -25.97
C ILE A 93 -4.10 10.46 -26.84
N SER A 94 -5.29 10.22 -26.30
CA SER A 94 -6.57 10.34 -27.01
C SER A 94 -7.69 10.83 -26.08
N LYS A 95 -8.92 10.95 -26.61
CA LYS A 95 -10.10 11.48 -25.89
C LYS A 95 -10.39 10.75 -24.57
N ASN A 96 -10.03 9.46 -24.47
CA ASN A 96 -10.21 8.61 -23.30
C ASN A 96 -8.96 7.75 -23.05
N LYS A 97 -7.77 8.32 -23.31
CA LYS A 97 -6.51 7.63 -23.04
C LYS A 97 -5.46 8.58 -22.51
N ILE A 98 -5.08 8.40 -21.25
CA ILE A 98 -3.96 9.13 -20.62
C ILE A 98 -2.81 8.15 -20.39
N ASN A 99 -1.59 8.63 -20.59
CA ASN A 99 -0.40 7.98 -20.08
C ASN A 99 0.19 8.84 -18.97
N TYR A 100 0.34 8.27 -17.78
CA TYR A 100 0.82 8.98 -16.61
C TYR A 100 1.92 8.21 -15.91
N ALA A 101 2.87 8.94 -15.35
CA ALA A 101 3.86 8.47 -14.41
C ALA A 101 3.62 9.19 -13.09
N LEU A 102 3.45 8.43 -12.01
CA LEU A 102 3.03 8.95 -10.72
C LEU A 102 3.96 8.38 -9.64
N THR A 103 4.52 9.27 -8.83
CA THR A 103 5.44 8.97 -7.74
C THR A 103 4.88 9.60 -6.47
N ILE A 104 4.64 8.79 -5.44
CA ILE A 104 4.21 9.27 -4.12
C ILE A 104 5.31 8.94 -3.12
N GLY A 105 5.60 9.88 -2.25
CA GLY A 105 6.51 9.62 -1.13
C GLY A 105 6.30 10.60 0.01
N ARG A 106 6.90 10.29 1.15
CA ARG A 106 6.96 11.21 2.30
C ARG A 106 8.04 12.28 2.10
N LYS A 107 7.71 13.55 2.35
CA LYS A 107 8.66 14.69 2.29
C LYS A 107 9.89 14.49 3.17
N ASN A 108 9.76 13.73 4.27
CA ASN A 108 10.86 13.45 5.20
C ASN A 108 11.88 12.42 4.68
N MET A 109 11.59 11.67 3.60
CA MET A 109 12.56 10.74 2.99
C MET A 109 13.51 11.41 1.99
N LEU A 110 13.20 12.61 1.49
CA LEU A 110 14.07 13.36 0.57
C LEU A 110 15.21 14.10 1.30
N ILE A 111 15.24 14.09 2.63
CA ILE A 111 16.31 14.71 3.45
C ILE A 111 17.39 13.67 3.80
N LYS A 112 17.92 12.94 2.82
CA LYS A 112 19.26 12.32 2.91
C LYS A 112 19.90 12.31 1.53
N ASN A 113 20.32 13.49 1.08
CA ASN A 113 21.43 13.58 0.14
C ASN A 113 22.72 13.33 0.95
N TYR A 114 23.37 12.19 0.71
CA TYR A 114 24.80 12.02 1.01
C TYR A 114 25.61 12.53 -0.18
#